data_AF-A0A918UHQ6-F1
#
_entry.id   AF-A0A918UHQ6-F1
#
_cell.length_a   1.000
_cell.length_b   1.000
_cell.length_c   1.000
_cell.angle_alpha   90.00
_cell.angle_beta   90.00
_cell.angle_gamma   90.00
#
_symmetry.space_group_name_H-M   'P 1'
#
loop_
_entity.id
_entity.type
_entity.pdbx_description
1 polymer ?
#
loop_
_entity_poly.entity_id
_entity_poly.type
_entity_poly.pdbx_seq_one_letter_code
_entity_poly.pdbx_strand_id
1 'polypeptide(L)'
;MKLPLHLAWSGLTEFDLDQPRLRMSCYRIVLAEGLHDDLVQYLNRDLLISMWPTLRTLIRRDLRAVWEAAFAELDPHAQAVA
;
A
#
# COMPACT_ATOMS: atom_id res chain seq x y z
N MET A 1 -9.78 7.97 -7.40
CA MET A 1 -8.79 8.81 -6.67
C MET A 1 -7.71 9.24 -7.65
N LYS A 2 -7.21 10.48 -7.55
CA LYS A 2 -6.12 10.98 -8.39
C LYS A 2 -4.82 11.04 -7.59
N LEU A 3 -3.77 10.36 -8.05
CA LEU A 3 -2.43 10.46 -7.48
C LEU A 3 -1.68 11.64 -8.11
N PRO A 4 -0.89 12.38 -7.33
CA PRO A 4 -0.04 13.47 -7.81
C PRO A 4 1.06 12.93 -8.73
N LEU A 5 1.57 13.82 -9.59
CA LEU A 5 2.47 13.43 -10.67
C LEU A 5 3.73 12.74 -10.15
N HIS A 6 4.26 13.14 -8.97
CA HIS A 6 5.46 12.54 -8.38
C HIS A 6 5.30 11.06 -8.00
N LEU A 7 4.07 10.61 -7.76
CA LEU A 7 3.75 9.21 -7.47
C LEU A 7 3.53 8.38 -8.75
N ALA A 8 2.99 8.98 -9.82
CA ALA A 8 2.57 8.25 -11.02
C ALA A 8 3.14 8.89 -12.30
N TRP A 9 4.46 8.82 -12.48
CA TRP A 9 5.17 9.37 -13.64
C TRP A 9 4.77 8.75 -15.00
N SER A 10 4.09 7.60 -15.04
CA SER A 10 3.81 6.86 -16.30
C SER A 10 2.41 7.06 -16.89
N GLY A 11 1.66 8.09 -16.49
CA GLY A 11 0.41 8.51 -17.15
C GLY A 11 -0.89 7.92 -16.59
N LEU A 12 -0.84 6.88 -15.75
CA LEU A 12 -2.01 6.42 -15.00
C LEU A 12 -2.07 7.14 -13.65
N THR A 13 -2.66 8.34 -13.64
CA THR A 13 -2.82 9.15 -12.42
C THR A 13 -4.18 8.96 -11.76
N GLU A 14 -5.14 8.32 -12.44
CA GLU A 14 -6.47 8.04 -11.92
C GLU A 14 -6.61 6.55 -11.61
N PHE A 15 -6.77 6.26 -10.32
CA PHE A 15 -7.04 4.91 -9.84
C PHE A 15 -8.48 4.85 -9.35
N ASP A 16 -9.30 4.12 -10.10
CA ASP A 16 -10.60 3.69 -9.62
C ASP A 16 -10.39 2.61 -8.55
N LEU A 17 -10.70 2.96 -7.31
CA LEU A 17 -10.55 2.03 -6.20
C LEU A 17 -11.64 0.96 -6.24
N ASP A 18 -12.74 1.10 -6.96
CA ASP A 18 -13.73 0.02 -7.10
C ASP A 18 -13.23 -1.13 -7.98
N GLN A 19 -12.13 -0.91 -8.73
CA GLN A 19 -11.46 -1.94 -9.49
C GLN A 19 -10.30 -2.55 -8.69
N PRO A 20 -10.37 -3.84 -8.30
CA PRO A 20 -9.38 -4.45 -7.40
C PRO A 20 -7.93 -4.36 -7.89
N ARG A 21 -7.71 -4.51 -9.21
CA ARG A 21 -6.36 -4.41 -9.81
C ARG A 21 -5.79 -3.00 -9.73
N LEU A 22 -6.62 -1.99 -9.95
CA LEU A 22 -6.21 -0.59 -9.88
C LEU A 22 -5.98 -0.17 -8.43
N ARG A 23 -6.86 -0.57 -7.51
CA ARG A 23 -6.65 -0.41 -6.06
C ARG A 23 -5.30 -0.99 -5.62
N MET A 24 -4.99 -2.21 -6.04
CA MET A 24 -3.72 -2.89 -5.74
C MET A 24 -2.51 -2.12 -6.26
N SER A 25 -2.61 -1.62 -7.49
CA SER A 25 -1.54 -0.87 -8.13
C SER A 25 -1.30 0.47 -7.42
N CYS A 26 -2.38 1.16 -7.04
CA CYS A 26 -2.34 2.41 -6.28
C CYS A 26 -1.62 2.23 -4.95
N TYR A 27 -2.01 1.24 -4.14
CA TYR A 27 -1.41 1.00 -2.83
C TYR A 27 0.07 0.63 -2.94
N ARG A 28 0.44 -0.16 -3.96
CA ARG A 28 1.85 -0.49 -4.22
C ARG A 28 2.68 0.75 -4.55
N ILE A 29 2.15 1.64 -5.38
CA ILE A 29 2.82 2.90 -5.75
C ILE A 29 2.99 3.80 -4.53
N VAL A 30 1.92 4.02 -3.77
CA VAL A 30 1.95 4.87 -2.57
C VAL A 30 2.95 4.33 -1.53
N LEU A 31 3.01 3.02 -1.33
CA LEU A 31 3.97 2.41 -0.40
C LEU A 31 5.43 2.53 -0.88
N ALA A 32 5.67 2.37 -2.19
CA ALA A 32 7.02 2.35 -2.74
C ALA A 32 7.61 3.75 -2.94
N GLU A 33 6.78 4.71 -3.38
CA GLU A 33 7.22 6.02 -3.86
C GLU A 33 6.65 7.18 -3.03
N GLY A 34 5.67 6.92 -2.15
CA GLY A 34 4.98 7.95 -1.39
C GLY A 34 5.82 8.54 -0.27
N LEU A 35 5.65 9.84 -0.07
CA LEU A 35 6.14 10.53 1.11
C LEU A 35 5.12 10.42 2.25
N HIS A 36 5.49 10.87 3.45
CA HIS A 36 4.65 10.77 4.64
C HIS A 36 3.20 11.23 4.41
N ASP A 37 3.01 12.42 3.83
CA ASP A 37 1.67 12.96 3.58
C ASP A 37 0.87 12.12 2.57
N ASP A 38 1.53 11.55 1.56
CA ASP A 38 0.89 10.65 0.60
C ASP A 38 0.40 9.38 1.29
N LEU A 39 1.19 8.82 2.22
CA LEU A 39 0.80 7.64 2.99
C LEU A 39 -0.45 7.93 3.83
N VAL A 40 -0.46 9.05 4.55
CA VAL A 40 -1.59 9.47 5.41
C VAL A 40 -2.84 9.76 4.58
N GLN A 41 -2.67 10.37 3.41
CA GLN A 41 -3.80 10.78 2.57
C GLN A 41 -4.42 9.61 1.80
N TYR A 42 -3.62 8.64 1.36
CA TYR A 42 -4.03 7.65 0.39
C TYR A 42 -4.19 6.22 0.92
N LEU A 43 -3.53 5.87 2.03
CA LEU A 43 -3.68 4.56 2.63
C LEU A 43 -4.85 4.53 3.62
N ASN A 44 -5.78 3.63 3.37
CA ASN A 44 -6.78 3.24 4.35
C ASN A 44 -6.28 1.99 5.08
N ARG A 45 -6.36 2.00 6.41
CA ARG A 45 -5.88 0.91 7.28
C ARG A 45 -6.51 -0.44 6.95
N ASP A 46 -7.84 -0.53 6.91
CA ASP A 46 -8.54 -1.79 6.72
C ASP A 46 -8.27 -2.39 5.34
N LEU A 47 -8.24 -1.54 4.30
CA LEU A 47 -7.87 -1.95 2.96
C LEU A 47 -6.41 -2.39 2.87
N LEU A 48 -5.50 -1.68 3.55
CA LEU A 48 -4.08 -2.04 3.59
C LEU A 48 -3.90 -3.42 4.22
N ILE A 49 -4.49 -3.68 5.40
CA ILE A 49 -4.41 -4.97 6.09
C ILE A 49 -4.97 -6.09 5.20
N SER A 50 -6.13 -5.86 4.57
CA SER A 50 -6.75 -6.84 3.67
C SER A 50 -5.86 -7.19 2.47
N MET A 51 -5.15 -6.21 1.92
CA MET A 51 -4.33 -6.37 0.72
C MET A 51 -2.87 -6.75 1.03
N TRP A 52 -2.43 -6.57 2.28
CA TRP A 52 -1.05 -6.75 2.72
C TRP A 52 -0.45 -8.13 2.38
N PRO A 53 -1.15 -9.27 2.53
CA PRO A 53 -0.60 -10.58 2.19
C PRO A 53 -0.11 -10.67 0.74
N THR A 54 -0.76 -9.95 -0.18
CA THR A 54 -0.32 -9.88 -1.58
C THR A 54 0.68 -8.74 -1.77
N LEU A 55 0.41 -7.53 -1.24
CA LEU A 55 1.27 -6.33 -1.41
C LEU A 55 2.69 -6.57 -0.93
N ARG A 56 2.85 -7.23 0.22
CA ARG A 56 4.16 -7.51 0.82
C ARG A 56 5.07 -8.32 -0.10
N THR A 57 4.50 -9.11 -1.03
CA THR A 57 5.28 -9.87 -2.03
C THR A 57 5.75 -9.01 -3.20
N LEU A 58 5.13 -7.85 -3.40
CA LEU A 58 5.35 -6.94 -4.53
C LEU A 58 6.22 -5.72 -4.18
N ILE A 59 6.59 -5.56 -2.92
CA ILE A 59 7.44 -4.48 -2.42
C ILE A 59 8.80 -4.99 -1.93
N ARG A 60 9.76 -4.07 -1.84
CA ARG A 60 11.13 -4.36 -1.39
C ARG A 60 11.13 -4.89 0.06
N ARG A 61 12.10 -5.75 0.37
CA ARG A 61 12.18 -6.46 1.66
C ARG A 61 12.41 -5.52 2.85
N ASP A 62 13.23 -4.49 2.66
CA ASP A 62 13.51 -3.44 3.63
C ASP A 62 12.24 -2.66 3.99
N LEU A 63 11.49 -2.21 2.98
CA LEU A 63 10.22 -1.51 3.20
C LEU A 63 9.23 -2.39 3.97
N ARG A 64 9.04 -3.64 3.54
CA ARG A 64 8.19 -4.61 4.25
C ARG A 64 8.59 -4.75 5.72
N ALA A 65 9.88 -4.91 6.01
CA ALA A 65 10.36 -5.11 7.38
C ALA A 65 10.07 -3.89 8.27
N VAL A 66 10.20 -2.67 7.73
CA VAL A 66 9.85 -1.44 8.46
C VAL A 66 8.37 -1.40 8.80
N TRP A 67 7.50 -1.72 7.83
CA TRP A 67 6.05 -1.71 8.03
C TRP A 67 5.57 -2.81 8.98
N GLU A 68 6.07 -4.03 8.84
CA GLU A 68 5.72 -5.16 9.74
C GLU A 68 6.23 -4.91 11.17
N ALA A 69 7.37 -4.22 11.34
CA ALA A 69 7.87 -3.84 12.66
C ALA A 69 7.10 -2.66 13.28
N ALA A 70 6.62 -1.71 12.45
CA ALA A 70 5.89 -0.54 12.92
C ALA A 70 4.41 -0.84 13.23
N PHE A 71 3.80 -1.78 12.50
CA PHE A 71 2.38 -2.09 12.58
C PHE A 71 2.16 -3.59 12.78
N ALA A 72 1.88 -3.99 14.02
CA ALA A 72 1.69 -5.39 14.39
C ALA A 72 0.57 -6.08 13.59
N GLU A 73 -0.46 -5.35 13.17
CA GLU A 73 -1.55 -5.85 12.32
C GLU A 73 -1.14 -6.24 10.90
N LEU A 74 0.03 -5.80 10.45
CA LEU A 74 0.62 -6.20 9.17
C LEU A 74 1.58 -7.38 9.33
N ASP A 75 1.90 -7.78 10.57
CA ASP A 75 2.73 -8.94 10.82
C ASP A 75 1.95 -10.22 10.45
N PRO A 76 2.46 -11.04 9.52
CA PRO A 76 1.75 -12.23 9.06
C PRO A 76 1.54 -13.29 10.16
N HIS A 77 2.31 -13.25 11.25
CA HIS A 77 2.10 -14.12 12.41
C HIS A 77 1.07 -13.56 13.40
N ALA A 78 0.91 -12.23 13.47
CA ALA A 78 -0.15 -11.61 14.26
C ALA A 78 -1.55 -11.83 13.66
N GLN A 79 -1.65 -12.02 12.34
CA GLN A 79 -2.92 -12.25 11.66
C GLN A 79 -3.41 -13.71 11.72
N ALA A 80 -2.56 -14.64 12.19
CA ALA A 80 -2.90 -16.06 12.39
C ALA A 80 -3.57 -16.34 13.76
N VAL A 81 -3.71 -15.32 14.61
CA VAL A 81 -4.39 -15.40 15.91
C VAL A 81 -5.71 -14.62 15.86
N ALA A 82 -6.66 -15.07 15.05
CA ALA A 82 -8.04 -14.58 15.06
C ALA A 82 -9.03 -15.74 14.83
#